data_AF-A0A2D5HC77-F1
#
_entry.id   AF-A0A2D5HC77-F1
#
_cell.length_a   1.000
_cell.length_b   1.000
_cell.length_c   1.000
_cell.angle_alpha   90.00
_cell.angle_beta   90.00
_cell.angle_gamma   90.00
#
_symmetry.space_group_name_H-M   'P 1'
#
loop_
_entity.id
_entity.type
_entity.pdbx_description
1 polymer ?
#
loop_
_entity_poly.entity_id
_entity_poly.type
_entity_poly.pdbx_seq_one_letter_code
_entity_poly.pdbx_strand_id
1 'polypeptide(L)'
;MDMAVVELSRLQFALTAMYHFLFVPLTLGLSFLLVIMESIYVMTGKEIWRVITRFWGKLFGINFVLGVATGITMEFEFGTNWSYYAHYVGDIFGAPLAIEGLMAFFLEATFVGLMFFGWDRLSKVGHLAVTFCVALGSNLSALWILIANGWMQNPAGATFNPETMRMEVTDFYSVLFNPVAQAKFVHTVSAGYVCASVFVMGVSAWYLLKGKWTNVARRSMVVAAAFGLASSLSVVVLGDESGYALTDNQKMKLAAIEGMWHTEEAPAGLAIFGIPDPSVQETRFEIKIPYVLGLIATRSLTGEVVGINELVLKADERIRSGLIAYDAVEKLKFQRTDPVARESFEKHKRDLGYAMLLKRYVGDPRQATDQQILMAAKDTIPNVPVMFWLFRIMAGLGFFFIGREAEARGVDPARLVFSPSVAHGEHLGRLVHADLFLDTFAVNAHTTASDALWAGLPVLTLAGQQFAARVAASLVTSVGLPEMAVESEEAYAALALDLARDPARLAALRERLAENRSTTPLFDTVPYTRRVEAALERMHQRQLEGQAPDHFAVD
;
A
#
# COMPACT_ATOMS: atom_id res chain seq x y z
N MET A 1 -19.79 18.84 -28.16
CA MET A 1 -19.74 17.70 -27.21
C MET A 1 -21.05 17.73 -26.44
N ASP A 2 -21.79 16.63 -26.38
CA ASP A 2 -23.00 16.58 -25.57
C ASP A 2 -22.63 16.27 -24.11
N MET A 3 -22.83 17.25 -23.22
CA MET A 3 -22.47 17.11 -21.81
C MET A 3 -23.35 16.10 -21.07
N ALA A 4 -24.60 15.91 -21.49
CA ALA A 4 -25.49 14.92 -20.86
C ALA A 4 -24.95 13.50 -21.10
N VAL A 5 -24.49 13.21 -22.32
CA VAL A 5 -23.85 11.92 -22.64
C VAL A 5 -22.57 11.73 -21.82
N VAL A 6 -21.72 12.77 -21.71
CA VAL A 6 -20.49 12.70 -20.90
C VAL A 6 -20.78 12.40 -19.43
N GLU A 7 -21.78 13.06 -18.83
CA GLU A 7 -22.17 12.84 -17.44
C GLU A 7 -22.77 11.45 -17.22
N LEU A 8 -23.61 10.96 -18.12
CA LEU A 8 -24.16 9.61 -18.06
C LEU A 8 -23.07 8.54 -18.21
N SER A 9 -22.11 8.72 -19.13
CA SER A 9 -20.97 7.80 -19.28
C SER A 9 -20.09 7.79 -18.02
N ARG A 10 -19.84 8.95 -17.39
CA ARG A 10 -19.12 9.04 -16.11
C ARG A 10 -19.88 8.34 -14.99
N LEU A 11 -21.19 8.56 -14.89
CA LEU A 11 -22.03 7.94 -13.87
C LEU A 11 -22.09 6.42 -14.04
N GLN A 12 -22.28 5.93 -15.27
CA GLN A 12 -22.28 4.51 -15.57
C GLN A 12 -20.96 3.86 -15.13
N PHE A 13 -19.83 4.41 -15.58
CA PHE A 13 -18.51 3.89 -15.22
C PHE A 13 -18.28 3.95 -13.71
N ALA A 14 -18.70 5.02 -13.04
CA ALA A 14 -18.61 5.14 -11.58
C ALA A 14 -19.39 4.04 -10.87
N LEU A 15 -20.63 3.77 -11.28
CA LEU A 15 -21.44 2.70 -10.68
C LEU A 15 -20.81 1.33 -10.92
N THR A 16 -20.44 1.01 -12.17
CA THR A 16 -19.80 -0.27 -12.51
C THR A 16 -18.51 -0.48 -11.70
N ALA A 17 -17.67 0.55 -11.60
CA ALA A 17 -16.42 0.49 -10.84
C ALA A 17 -16.65 0.36 -9.33
N MET A 18 -17.59 1.10 -8.75
CA MET A 18 -17.91 0.97 -7.33
C MET A 18 -18.44 -0.43 -7.00
N TYR A 19 -19.34 -0.99 -7.82
CA TYR A 19 -19.87 -2.34 -7.63
C TYR A 19 -18.79 -3.41 -7.78
N HIS A 20 -17.95 -3.31 -8.81
CA HIS A 20 -16.83 -4.24 -9.00
C HIS A 20 -15.91 -4.24 -7.77
N PHE A 21 -15.57 -3.05 -7.28
CA PHE A 21 -14.67 -2.88 -6.15
C PHE A 21 -15.28 -3.27 -4.79
N LEU A 22 -16.56 -3.66 -4.71
CA LEU A 22 -17.09 -4.35 -3.53
C LEU A 22 -16.52 -5.76 -3.38
N PHE A 23 -16.21 -6.43 -4.50
CA PHE A 23 -15.80 -7.83 -4.52
C PHE A 23 -14.28 -7.99 -4.61
N VAL A 24 -13.59 -7.11 -5.34
CA VAL A 24 -12.13 -7.13 -5.52
C VAL A 24 -11.33 -7.23 -4.21
N PRO A 25 -11.51 -6.34 -3.21
CA PRO A 25 -10.68 -6.36 -2.00
C PRO A 25 -10.85 -7.66 -1.22
N LEU A 26 -12.06 -8.23 -1.22
CA LEU A 26 -12.34 -9.47 -0.54
C LEU A 26 -11.66 -10.67 -1.25
N THR A 27 -11.64 -10.69 -2.59
CA THR A 27 -10.87 -11.69 -3.37
C THR A 27 -9.38 -11.61 -3.07
N LEU A 28 -8.81 -10.39 -3.13
CA LEU A 28 -7.37 -10.16 -2.90
C LEU A 28 -6.92 -10.64 -1.52
N GLY A 29 -7.67 -10.32 -0.47
CA GLY A 29 -7.29 -10.70 0.88
C GLY A 29 -7.65 -12.14 1.25
N LEU A 30 -8.79 -12.67 0.79
CA LEU A 30 -9.16 -14.06 1.07
C LEU A 30 -8.22 -15.05 0.38
N SER A 31 -7.71 -14.74 -0.82
CA SER A 31 -6.79 -15.64 -1.52
C SER A 31 -5.52 -15.89 -0.70
N PHE A 32 -4.89 -14.86 -0.14
CA PHE A 32 -3.74 -15.02 0.75
C PHE A 32 -4.09 -15.62 2.11
N LEU A 33 -5.26 -15.31 2.68
CA LEU A 33 -5.73 -15.99 3.90
C LEU A 33 -5.90 -17.49 3.68
N LEU A 34 -6.40 -17.92 2.51
CA LEU A 34 -6.50 -19.32 2.13
C LEU A 34 -5.12 -19.97 1.99
N VAL A 35 -4.16 -19.28 1.37
CA VAL A 35 -2.76 -19.74 1.31
C VAL A 35 -2.21 -19.97 2.72
N ILE A 36 -2.41 -19.03 3.65
CA ILE A 36 -1.92 -19.16 5.03
C ILE A 36 -2.59 -20.35 5.73
N MET A 37 -3.92 -20.43 5.69
CA MET A 37 -4.67 -21.51 6.34
C MET A 37 -4.30 -22.89 5.79
N GLU A 38 -4.13 -22.99 4.47
CA GLU A 38 -3.71 -24.23 3.83
C GLU A 38 -2.24 -24.57 4.09
N SER A 39 -1.35 -23.57 4.15
CA SER A 39 0.05 -23.78 4.54
C SER A 39 0.13 -24.40 5.93
N ILE A 40 -0.67 -23.89 6.88
CA ILE A 40 -0.74 -24.48 8.23
C ILE A 40 -1.27 -25.92 8.17
N TYR A 41 -2.25 -26.23 7.31
CA TYR A 41 -2.71 -27.60 7.10
C TYR A 41 -1.58 -28.51 6.59
N VAL A 42 -0.85 -28.09 5.56
CA VAL A 42 0.26 -28.87 4.97
C VAL A 42 1.37 -29.10 6.00
N MET A 43 1.75 -28.06 6.75
CA MET A 43 2.83 -28.14 7.75
C MET A 43 2.46 -28.96 8.98
N THR A 44 1.22 -28.83 9.47
CA THR A 44 0.81 -29.46 10.75
C THR A 44 0.09 -30.80 10.57
N GLY A 45 -0.42 -31.08 9.38
CA GLY A 45 -1.25 -32.26 9.10
C GLY A 45 -2.62 -32.26 9.80
N LYS A 46 -2.98 -31.21 10.55
CA LYS A 46 -4.23 -31.17 11.32
C LYS A 46 -5.43 -30.90 10.42
N GLU A 47 -6.34 -31.87 10.29
CA GLU A 47 -7.51 -31.81 9.40
C GLU A 47 -8.45 -30.63 9.64
N ILE A 48 -8.46 -30.04 10.85
CA ILE A 48 -9.25 -28.83 11.13
C ILE A 48 -8.88 -27.67 10.18
N TRP A 49 -7.61 -27.54 9.79
CA TRP A 49 -7.17 -26.50 8.87
C TRP A 49 -7.66 -26.75 7.45
N ARG A 50 -7.77 -28.01 7.01
CA ARG A 50 -8.43 -28.37 5.76
C ARG A 50 -9.90 -27.94 5.76
N VAL A 51 -10.62 -28.15 6.87
CA VAL A 51 -12.01 -27.71 7.03
C VAL A 51 -12.12 -26.19 6.97
N ILE A 52 -11.23 -25.48 7.68
CA ILE A 52 -11.16 -24.01 7.69
C ILE A 52 -10.93 -23.48 6.26
N THR A 53 -9.91 -23.98 5.55
CA THR A 53 -9.61 -23.56 4.16
C THR A 53 -10.79 -23.82 3.24
N ARG A 54 -11.46 -24.97 3.31
CA ARG A 54 -12.63 -25.26 2.47
C ARG A 54 -13.84 -24.38 2.78
N PHE A 55 -14.05 -24.03 4.06
CA PHE A 55 -15.13 -23.14 4.46
C PHE A 55 -14.94 -21.73 3.87
N TRP A 56 -13.76 -21.13 4.10
CA TRP A 56 -13.46 -19.81 3.56
C TRP A 56 -13.34 -19.83 2.03
N GLY A 57 -12.84 -20.92 1.47
CA GLY A 57 -12.77 -21.13 0.02
C GLY A 57 -14.15 -21.03 -0.63
N LYS A 58 -15.20 -21.56 0.01
CA LYS A 58 -16.57 -21.43 -0.50
C LYS A 58 -17.04 -19.97 -0.56
N LEU A 59 -16.78 -19.17 0.48
CA LEU A 59 -17.14 -17.76 0.51
C LEU A 59 -16.31 -16.94 -0.50
N PHE A 60 -15.01 -17.27 -0.62
CA PHE A 60 -14.14 -16.75 -1.68
C PHE A 60 -14.74 -17.03 -3.06
N GLY A 61 -15.16 -18.26 -3.35
CA GLY A 61 -15.73 -18.62 -4.65
C GLY A 61 -17.00 -17.84 -5.00
N ILE A 62 -17.90 -17.63 -4.03
CA ILE A 62 -19.11 -16.82 -4.24
C ILE A 62 -18.75 -15.38 -4.60
N ASN A 63 -17.83 -14.77 -3.83
CA ASN A 63 -17.36 -13.42 -4.07
C ASN A 63 -16.62 -13.30 -5.42
N PHE A 64 -15.77 -14.27 -5.72
CA PHE A 64 -14.94 -14.34 -6.92
C PHE A 64 -15.79 -14.32 -8.20
N VAL A 65 -16.88 -15.11 -8.25
CA VAL A 65 -17.77 -15.14 -9.42
C VAL A 65 -18.38 -13.77 -9.71
N LEU A 66 -18.82 -13.04 -8.68
CA LEU A 66 -19.35 -11.68 -8.84
C LEU A 66 -18.25 -10.69 -9.25
N GLY A 67 -17.04 -10.86 -8.73
CA GLY A 67 -15.86 -10.09 -9.15
C GLY A 67 -15.57 -10.26 -10.64
N VAL A 68 -15.54 -11.50 -11.15
CA VAL A 68 -15.30 -11.78 -12.57
C VAL A 68 -16.41 -11.18 -13.45
N ALA A 69 -17.68 -11.37 -13.11
CA ALA A 69 -18.81 -10.86 -13.89
C ALA A 69 -18.79 -9.33 -14.01
N THR A 70 -18.50 -8.63 -12.90
CA THR A 70 -18.40 -7.17 -12.89
C THR A 70 -17.13 -6.66 -13.57
N GLY A 71 -16.02 -7.41 -13.48
CA GLY A 71 -14.76 -7.06 -14.15
C GLY A 71 -14.85 -7.11 -15.67
N ILE A 72 -15.49 -8.15 -16.22
CA ILE A 72 -15.76 -8.25 -17.68
C ILE A 72 -16.55 -7.02 -18.17
N THR A 73 -17.53 -6.58 -17.38
CA THR A 73 -18.34 -5.40 -17.74
C THR A 73 -17.47 -4.15 -17.81
N MET A 74 -16.58 -3.95 -16.83
CA MET A 74 -15.65 -2.81 -16.80
C MET A 74 -14.66 -2.81 -17.96
N GLU A 75 -14.12 -3.98 -18.33
CA GLU A 75 -13.18 -4.10 -19.46
C GLU A 75 -13.82 -3.62 -20.77
N PHE A 76 -15.05 -4.06 -21.05
CA PHE A 76 -15.76 -3.64 -22.25
C PHE A 76 -16.22 -2.17 -22.23
N GLU A 77 -16.46 -1.57 -21.05
CA GLU A 77 -16.86 -0.16 -20.95
C GLU A 77 -15.79 0.79 -21.50
N PHE A 78 -14.50 0.46 -21.40
CA PHE A 78 -13.42 1.24 -22.03
C PHE A 78 -13.59 1.34 -23.56
N GLY A 79 -14.10 0.28 -24.20
CA GLY A 79 -14.31 0.26 -25.65
C GLY A 79 -15.64 0.89 -26.08
N THR A 80 -16.73 0.62 -25.35
CA THR A 80 -18.09 1.03 -25.75
C THR A 80 -18.36 2.51 -25.49
N ASN A 81 -18.03 3.00 -24.29
CA ASN A 81 -18.38 4.35 -23.84
C ASN A 81 -17.20 5.34 -23.92
N TRP A 82 -15.96 4.84 -24.01
CA TRP A 82 -14.74 5.64 -23.99
C TRP A 82 -13.89 5.44 -25.25
N SER A 83 -14.52 5.32 -26.43
CA SER A 83 -13.86 4.99 -27.70
C SER A 83 -12.72 5.94 -28.09
N TYR A 84 -12.89 7.26 -27.91
CA TYR A 84 -11.80 8.21 -28.17
C TYR A 84 -10.64 8.04 -27.20
N TYR A 85 -10.90 7.74 -25.93
CA TYR A 85 -9.86 7.43 -24.95
C TYR A 85 -9.11 6.15 -25.35
N ALA A 86 -9.84 5.08 -25.70
CA ALA A 86 -9.25 3.82 -26.16
C ALA A 86 -8.36 4.01 -27.40
N HIS A 87 -8.76 4.87 -28.34
CA HIS A 87 -7.91 5.24 -29.47
C HIS A 87 -6.70 6.08 -29.06
N TYR A 88 -6.91 7.10 -28.22
CA TYR A 88 -5.91 8.12 -27.91
C TYR A 88 -4.76 7.59 -27.05
N VAL A 89 -5.02 6.65 -26.13
CA VAL A 89 -4.00 6.07 -25.24
C VAL A 89 -3.86 4.55 -25.36
N GLY A 90 -4.49 3.92 -26.35
CA GLY A 90 -4.56 2.47 -26.49
C GLY A 90 -3.21 1.76 -26.53
N ASP A 91 -2.19 2.38 -27.14
CA ASP A 91 -0.83 1.81 -27.21
C ASP A 91 -0.18 1.67 -25.82
N ILE A 92 -0.56 2.52 -24.86
CA ILE A 92 -0.02 2.49 -23.49
C ILE A 92 -0.96 1.77 -22.54
N PHE A 93 -2.24 2.12 -22.57
CA PHE A 93 -3.23 1.59 -21.64
C PHE A 93 -3.62 0.14 -21.98
N GLY A 94 -3.70 -0.19 -23.27
CA GLY A 94 -4.08 -1.53 -23.72
C GLY A 94 -3.04 -2.61 -23.44
N ALA A 95 -1.75 -2.26 -23.43
CA ALA A 95 -0.68 -3.24 -23.22
C ALA A 95 -0.71 -3.87 -21.81
N PRO A 96 -0.76 -3.12 -20.68
CA PRO A 96 -0.97 -3.67 -19.35
C PRO A 96 -2.24 -4.51 -19.22
N LEU A 97 -3.37 -4.06 -19.78
CA LEU A 97 -4.63 -4.80 -19.75
C LEU A 97 -4.55 -6.14 -20.50
N ALA A 98 -3.89 -6.17 -21.67
CA ALA A 98 -3.69 -7.41 -22.42
C ALA A 98 -2.74 -8.38 -21.67
N ILE A 99 -1.68 -7.86 -21.07
CA ILE A 99 -0.72 -8.63 -20.26
C ILE A 99 -1.40 -9.18 -19.00
N GLU A 100 -2.25 -8.38 -18.35
CA GLU A 100 -3.10 -8.80 -17.25
C GLU A 100 -3.92 -10.04 -17.62
N GLY A 101 -4.62 -9.98 -18.76
CA GLY A 101 -5.40 -11.11 -19.26
C GLY A 101 -4.55 -12.37 -19.45
N LEU A 102 -3.41 -12.24 -20.14
CA LEU A 102 -2.53 -13.36 -20.47
C LEU A 102 -1.83 -13.97 -19.25
N MET A 103 -1.42 -13.15 -18.28
CA MET A 103 -0.58 -13.58 -17.16
C MET A 103 -1.38 -13.85 -15.88
N ALA A 104 -2.29 -12.94 -15.52
CA ALA A 104 -3.00 -12.99 -14.25
C ALA A 104 -4.32 -13.76 -14.39
N PHE A 105 -5.19 -13.37 -15.33
CA PHE A 105 -6.52 -13.98 -15.46
C PHE A 105 -6.44 -15.45 -15.85
N PHE A 106 -5.59 -15.82 -16.81
CA PHE A 106 -5.42 -17.24 -17.15
C PHE A 106 -4.90 -18.06 -15.98
N LEU A 107 -3.95 -17.53 -15.20
CA LEU A 107 -3.41 -18.21 -14.02
C LEU A 107 -4.52 -18.41 -12.99
N GLU A 108 -5.19 -17.33 -12.59
CA GLU A 108 -6.25 -17.37 -11.58
C GLU A 108 -7.44 -18.22 -12.00
N ALA A 109 -7.98 -18.02 -13.21
CA ALA A 109 -9.16 -18.73 -13.71
C ALA A 109 -8.91 -20.23 -13.93
N THR A 110 -7.68 -20.63 -14.27
CA THR A 110 -7.33 -22.05 -14.41
C THR A 110 -7.16 -22.70 -13.04
N PHE A 111 -6.38 -22.07 -12.16
CA PHE A 111 -6.05 -22.66 -10.86
C PHE A 111 -7.20 -22.59 -9.85
N VAL A 112 -8.14 -21.65 -9.97
CA VAL A 112 -9.31 -21.59 -9.07
C VAL A 112 -10.20 -22.82 -9.22
N GLY A 113 -10.39 -23.33 -10.44
CA GLY A 113 -11.11 -24.59 -10.66
C GLY A 113 -10.40 -25.76 -9.99
N LEU A 114 -9.07 -25.86 -10.16
CA LEU A 114 -8.25 -26.87 -9.49
C LEU A 114 -8.28 -26.74 -7.96
N MET A 115 -8.32 -25.52 -7.41
CA MET A 115 -8.40 -25.26 -5.97
C MET A 115 -9.70 -25.78 -5.35
N PHE A 116 -10.81 -25.76 -6.09
CA PHE A 116 -12.09 -26.28 -5.61
C PHE A 116 -12.24 -27.79 -5.78
N PHE A 117 -11.79 -28.34 -6.90
CA PHE A 117 -12.05 -29.73 -7.28
C PHE A 117 -10.84 -30.66 -7.08
N GLY A 118 -9.66 -30.11 -6.78
CA GLY A 118 -8.40 -30.84 -6.68
C GLY A 118 -8.12 -31.48 -5.32
N TRP A 119 -8.95 -31.24 -4.30
CA TRP A 119 -8.71 -31.70 -2.92
C TRP A 119 -8.43 -33.19 -2.74
N ASP A 120 -9.03 -34.03 -3.59
CA ASP A 120 -8.90 -35.50 -3.54
C ASP A 120 -8.08 -36.06 -4.72
N ARG A 121 -7.56 -35.19 -5.60
CA ARG A 121 -6.78 -35.56 -6.79
C ARG A 121 -5.33 -35.08 -6.76
N LEU A 122 -5.01 -34.10 -5.92
CA LEU A 122 -3.67 -33.54 -5.77
C LEU A 122 -3.07 -33.95 -4.42
N SER A 123 -1.73 -33.98 -4.35
CA SER A 123 -1.04 -34.06 -3.07
C SER A 123 -1.29 -32.80 -2.23
N LYS A 124 -1.11 -32.86 -0.90
CA LYS A 124 -1.32 -31.69 -0.03
C LYS A 124 -0.45 -30.49 -0.45
N VAL A 125 0.80 -30.74 -0.84
CA VAL A 125 1.73 -29.72 -1.36
C VAL A 125 1.31 -29.22 -2.74
N GLY A 126 0.86 -30.14 -3.62
CA GLY A 126 0.36 -29.77 -4.94
C GLY A 126 -0.88 -28.88 -4.87
N HIS A 127 -1.80 -29.18 -3.95
CA HIS A 127 -2.98 -28.35 -3.74
C HIS A 127 -2.60 -26.96 -3.16
N LEU A 128 -1.66 -26.91 -2.22
CA LEU A 128 -1.16 -25.62 -1.71
C LEU A 128 -0.51 -24.77 -2.81
N ALA A 129 0.25 -25.38 -3.72
CA ALA A 129 0.82 -24.68 -4.86
C ALA A 129 -0.28 -24.10 -5.78
N VAL A 130 -1.37 -24.85 -5.99
CA VAL A 130 -2.55 -24.37 -6.72
C VAL A 130 -3.18 -23.15 -6.02
N THR A 131 -3.42 -23.24 -4.72
CA THR A 131 -3.98 -22.12 -3.91
C THR A 131 -3.07 -20.89 -3.95
N PHE A 132 -1.74 -21.09 -3.92
CA PHE A 132 -0.77 -20.01 -4.09
C PHE A 132 -0.83 -19.37 -5.48
N CYS A 133 -0.93 -20.17 -6.56
CA CYS A 133 -1.09 -19.65 -7.91
C CYS A 133 -2.37 -18.80 -8.07
N VAL A 134 -3.46 -19.16 -7.40
CA VAL A 134 -4.68 -18.32 -7.36
C VAL A 134 -4.37 -16.97 -6.72
N ALA A 135 -3.77 -16.96 -5.52
CA ALA A 135 -3.44 -15.72 -4.81
C ALA A 135 -2.44 -14.84 -5.57
N LEU A 136 -1.44 -15.46 -6.21
CA LEU A 136 -0.48 -14.78 -7.07
C LEU A 136 -1.18 -14.18 -8.30
N GLY A 137 -2.07 -14.93 -8.95
CA GLY A 137 -2.87 -14.45 -10.08
C GLY A 137 -3.68 -13.21 -9.72
N SER A 138 -4.45 -13.25 -8.61
CA SER A 138 -5.23 -12.09 -8.16
C SER A 138 -4.35 -10.85 -7.94
N ASN A 139 -3.13 -11.03 -7.42
CA ASN A 139 -2.23 -9.92 -7.13
C ASN A 139 -1.49 -9.40 -8.36
N LEU A 140 -1.17 -10.27 -9.32
CA LEU A 140 -0.68 -9.85 -10.62
C LEU A 140 -1.74 -9.05 -11.38
N SER A 141 -3.02 -9.42 -11.26
CA SER A 141 -4.11 -8.61 -11.82
C SER A 141 -4.14 -7.22 -11.19
N ALA A 142 -4.16 -7.15 -9.85
CA ALA A 142 -4.07 -5.87 -9.14
C ALA A 142 -2.85 -5.04 -9.55
N LEU A 143 -1.70 -5.67 -9.79
CA LEU A 143 -0.49 -4.99 -10.26
C LEU A 143 -0.71 -4.34 -11.63
N TRP A 144 -1.15 -5.10 -12.62
CA TRP A 144 -1.29 -4.61 -14.00
C TRP A 144 -2.37 -3.53 -14.13
N ILE A 145 -3.52 -3.71 -13.48
CA ILE A 145 -4.58 -2.69 -13.51
C ILE A 145 -4.16 -1.40 -12.79
N LEU A 146 -3.36 -1.50 -11.73
CA LEU A 146 -2.86 -0.32 -11.00
C LEU A 146 -1.66 0.33 -11.69
N ILE A 147 -0.90 -0.39 -12.52
CA ILE A 147 0.03 0.21 -13.48
C ILE A 147 -0.73 1.08 -14.49
N ALA A 148 -1.80 0.54 -15.07
CA ALA A 148 -2.64 1.29 -16.00
C ALA A 148 -3.25 2.54 -15.33
N ASN A 149 -3.82 2.38 -14.12
CA ASN A 149 -4.37 3.51 -13.36
C ASN A 149 -3.31 4.51 -12.88
N GLY A 150 -2.13 4.05 -12.49
CA GLY A 150 -1.00 4.89 -12.11
C GLY A 150 -0.49 5.71 -13.29
N TRP A 151 -0.45 5.12 -14.48
CA TRP A 151 -0.10 5.84 -15.70
C TRP A 151 -1.14 6.91 -16.08
N MET A 152 -2.44 6.63 -15.92
CA MET A 152 -3.50 7.65 -16.11
C MET A 152 -3.30 8.87 -15.20
N GLN A 153 -2.60 8.69 -14.09
CA GLN A 153 -2.35 9.70 -13.08
C GLN A 153 -1.02 10.43 -13.26
N ASN A 154 -0.02 9.76 -13.81
CA ASN A 154 1.28 10.30 -14.16
C ASN A 154 1.76 9.63 -15.46
N PRO A 155 1.57 10.25 -16.64
CA PRO A 155 1.78 9.59 -17.94
C PRO A 155 3.26 9.53 -18.33
N ALA A 156 4.07 8.85 -17.53
CA ALA A 156 5.50 8.61 -17.80
C ALA A 156 5.70 7.64 -18.98
N GLY A 157 6.85 7.75 -19.67
CA GLY A 157 7.24 6.82 -20.73
C GLY A 157 6.45 6.91 -22.04
N ALA A 158 5.68 7.97 -22.27
CA ALA A 158 4.84 8.15 -23.47
C ALA A 158 4.97 9.55 -24.10
N THR A 159 4.79 9.65 -25.41
CA THR A 159 4.76 10.93 -26.14
C THR A 159 3.57 10.98 -27.10
N PHE A 160 3.02 12.17 -27.34
CA PHE A 160 2.02 12.36 -28.39
C PHE A 160 2.71 12.34 -29.76
N ASN A 161 2.13 11.58 -30.70
CA ASN A 161 2.56 11.55 -32.09
C ASN A 161 1.53 12.27 -32.98
N PRO A 162 1.89 13.41 -33.61
CA PRO A 162 0.97 14.19 -34.44
C PRO A 162 0.58 13.49 -35.76
N GLU A 163 1.28 12.43 -36.17
CA GLU A 163 0.99 11.69 -37.39
C GLU A 163 -0.08 10.62 -37.18
N THR A 164 -0.02 9.93 -36.04
CA THR A 164 -1.00 8.92 -35.63
C THR A 164 -2.11 9.49 -34.75
N MET A 165 -1.97 10.74 -34.31
CA MET A 165 -2.93 11.49 -33.47
C MET A 165 -3.26 10.80 -32.14
N ARG A 166 -2.29 10.09 -31.57
CA ARG A 166 -2.40 9.35 -30.31
C ARG A 166 -1.11 9.41 -29.50
N MET A 167 -1.18 9.02 -28.25
CA MET A 167 -0.02 8.79 -27.39
C MET A 167 0.61 7.43 -27.74
N GLU A 168 1.94 7.38 -27.81
CA GLU A 168 2.70 6.17 -28.11
C GLU A 168 3.74 5.91 -27.01
N VAL A 169 3.98 4.63 -26.69
CA VAL A 169 5.00 4.23 -25.71
C VAL A 169 6.39 4.53 -26.29
N THR A 170 7.19 5.25 -25.51
CA THR A 170 8.61 5.54 -25.81
C THR A 170 9.55 4.77 -24.90
N ASP A 171 9.14 4.54 -23.65
CA ASP A 171 9.86 3.74 -22.67
C ASP A 171 8.89 2.96 -21.79
N PHE A 172 8.76 1.67 -22.05
CA PHE A 172 7.90 0.79 -21.27
C PHE A 172 8.40 0.59 -19.83
N TYR A 173 9.71 0.73 -19.59
CA TYR A 173 10.27 0.61 -18.24
C TYR A 173 9.73 1.73 -17.33
N SER A 174 9.72 2.98 -17.81
CA SER A 174 9.10 4.10 -17.11
C SER A 174 7.60 3.92 -16.84
N VAL A 175 6.87 3.21 -17.72
CA VAL A 175 5.46 2.88 -17.50
C VAL A 175 5.30 1.88 -16.36
N LEU A 176 6.12 0.81 -16.37
CA LEU A 176 6.07 -0.27 -15.39
C LEU A 176 6.49 0.19 -13.98
N PHE A 177 7.58 0.95 -13.88
CA PHE A 177 8.14 1.44 -12.62
C PHE A 177 7.67 2.86 -12.27
N ASN A 178 6.49 3.25 -12.77
CA ASN A 178 5.88 4.52 -12.44
C ASN A 178 5.68 4.63 -10.91
N PRO A 179 6.24 5.65 -10.23
CA PRO A 179 6.18 5.76 -8.77
C PRO A 179 4.74 5.83 -8.25
N VAL A 180 3.81 6.42 -9.01
CA VAL A 180 2.39 6.50 -8.65
C VAL A 180 1.74 5.11 -8.73
N ALA A 181 2.11 4.30 -9.72
CA ALA A 181 1.62 2.92 -9.83
C ALA A 181 2.09 2.06 -8.66
N GLN A 182 3.36 2.17 -8.28
CA GLN A 182 3.95 1.41 -7.18
C GLN A 182 3.27 1.75 -5.84
N ALA A 183 3.13 3.05 -5.53
CA ALA A 183 2.44 3.49 -4.30
C ALA A 183 0.98 2.99 -4.25
N LYS A 184 0.25 3.12 -5.36
CA LYS A 184 -1.13 2.63 -5.48
C LYS A 184 -1.24 1.12 -5.32
N PHE A 185 -0.35 0.36 -5.95
CA PHE A 185 -0.34 -1.09 -5.90
C PHE A 185 -0.28 -1.57 -4.45
N VAL A 186 0.76 -1.15 -3.72
CA VAL A 186 0.98 -1.67 -2.37
C VAL A 186 -0.10 -1.17 -1.40
N HIS A 187 -0.56 0.08 -1.53
CA HIS A 187 -1.64 0.63 -0.70
C HIS A 187 -2.98 -0.09 -0.94
N THR A 188 -3.37 -0.28 -2.19
CA THR A 188 -4.67 -0.88 -2.56
C THR A 188 -4.73 -2.36 -2.20
N VAL A 189 -3.66 -3.10 -2.47
CA VAL A 189 -3.56 -4.52 -2.13
C VAL A 189 -3.59 -4.71 -0.61
N SER A 190 -2.80 -3.92 0.14
CA SER A 190 -2.81 -3.98 1.61
C SER A 190 -4.20 -3.64 2.18
N ALA A 191 -4.92 -2.67 1.59
CA ALA A 191 -6.29 -2.35 1.99
C ALA A 191 -7.26 -3.52 1.73
N GLY A 192 -7.09 -4.24 0.62
CA GLY A 192 -7.82 -5.48 0.34
C GLY A 192 -7.56 -6.56 1.40
N TYR A 193 -6.31 -6.71 1.84
CA TYR A 193 -5.93 -7.66 2.89
C TYR A 193 -6.58 -7.31 4.23
N VAL A 194 -6.63 -6.03 4.59
CA VAL A 194 -7.37 -5.55 5.78
C VAL A 194 -8.85 -5.87 5.65
N CYS A 195 -9.47 -5.58 4.50
CA CYS A 195 -10.88 -5.84 4.26
C CYS A 195 -11.24 -7.31 4.49
N ALA A 196 -10.49 -8.24 3.89
CA ALA A 196 -10.73 -9.67 4.06
C ALA A 196 -10.46 -10.15 5.49
N SER A 197 -9.45 -9.59 6.16
CA SER A 197 -9.14 -9.92 7.56
C SER A 197 -10.29 -9.52 8.48
N VAL A 198 -10.82 -8.31 8.33
CA VAL A 198 -11.99 -7.83 9.07
C VAL A 198 -13.22 -8.68 8.77
N PHE A 199 -13.42 -9.09 7.51
CA PHE A 199 -14.50 -10.00 7.15
C PHE A 199 -14.40 -11.36 7.87
N VAL A 200 -13.22 -11.99 7.84
CA VAL A 200 -12.98 -13.28 8.52
C VAL A 200 -13.15 -13.13 10.04
N MET A 201 -12.62 -12.05 10.62
CA MET A 201 -12.79 -11.74 12.04
C MET A 201 -14.26 -11.54 12.41
N GLY A 202 -15.02 -10.75 11.63
CA GLY A 202 -16.42 -10.46 11.90
C GLY A 202 -17.31 -11.70 11.89
N VAL A 203 -17.17 -12.55 10.87
CA VAL A 203 -17.90 -13.82 10.78
C VAL A 203 -17.46 -14.79 11.88
N SER A 204 -16.17 -14.83 12.22
CA SER A 204 -15.66 -15.66 13.33
C SER A 204 -16.18 -15.19 14.69
N ALA A 205 -16.17 -13.88 14.95
CA ALA A 205 -16.71 -13.29 16.18
C ALA A 205 -18.20 -13.60 16.34
N TRP A 206 -18.97 -13.53 15.24
CA TRP A 206 -20.38 -13.93 15.25
C TRP A 206 -20.59 -15.39 15.68
N TYR A 207 -19.79 -16.32 15.14
CA TYR A 207 -19.85 -17.73 15.54
C TYR A 207 -19.47 -17.96 17.00
N LEU A 208 -18.45 -17.26 17.49
CA LEU A 208 -18.05 -17.31 18.91
C LEU A 208 -19.17 -16.80 19.83
N LEU A 209 -19.81 -15.66 19.49
CA LEU A 209 -20.93 -15.11 20.25
C LEU A 209 -22.14 -16.05 20.29
N LYS A 210 -22.35 -16.84 19.24
CA LYS A 210 -23.41 -17.86 19.19
C LYS A 210 -23.01 -19.20 19.81
N GLY A 211 -21.78 -19.34 20.30
CA GLY A 211 -21.26 -20.60 20.82
C GLY A 211 -21.19 -21.72 19.77
N LYS A 212 -21.15 -21.38 18.48
CA LYS A 212 -21.14 -22.35 17.36
C LYS A 212 -19.76 -22.43 16.73
N TRP A 213 -19.36 -23.61 16.31
CA TRP A 213 -18.10 -23.83 15.55
C TRP A 213 -16.87 -23.16 16.15
N THR A 214 -16.79 -23.13 17.49
CA THR A 214 -15.82 -22.33 18.25
C THR A 214 -14.37 -22.64 17.88
N ASN A 215 -14.08 -23.91 17.57
CA ASN A 215 -12.76 -24.36 17.11
C ASN A 215 -12.33 -23.78 15.76
N VAL A 216 -13.26 -23.67 14.80
CA VAL A 216 -13.03 -23.04 13.49
C VAL A 216 -12.88 -21.55 13.69
N ALA A 217 -13.85 -20.93 14.37
CA ALA A 217 -13.92 -19.49 14.56
C ALA A 217 -12.70 -18.92 15.29
N ARG A 218 -12.26 -19.54 16.40
CA ARG A 218 -11.08 -19.07 17.14
C ARG A 218 -9.81 -19.10 16.29
N ARG A 219 -9.59 -20.19 15.54
CA ARG A 219 -8.39 -20.35 14.69
C ARG A 219 -8.40 -19.39 13.51
N SER A 220 -9.54 -19.24 12.84
CA SER A 220 -9.70 -18.27 11.75
C SER A 220 -9.50 -16.84 12.23
N MET A 221 -10.02 -16.50 13.42
CA MET A 221 -9.86 -15.17 14.01
C MET A 221 -8.40 -14.85 14.34
N VAL A 222 -7.61 -15.80 14.86
CA VAL A 222 -6.19 -15.57 15.15
C VAL A 222 -5.40 -15.29 13.87
N VAL A 223 -5.60 -16.09 12.81
CA VAL A 223 -4.91 -15.89 11.53
C VAL A 223 -5.29 -14.54 10.91
N ALA A 224 -6.59 -14.21 10.90
CA ALA A 224 -7.08 -12.95 10.35
C ALA A 224 -6.64 -11.74 11.17
N ALA A 225 -6.57 -11.85 12.50
CA ALA A 225 -6.09 -10.75 13.35
C ALA A 225 -4.60 -10.47 13.10
N ALA A 226 -3.76 -11.51 13.01
CA ALA A 226 -2.33 -11.35 12.74
C ALA A 226 -2.07 -10.76 11.34
N PHE A 227 -2.70 -11.34 10.31
CA PHE A 227 -2.56 -10.86 8.93
C PHE A 227 -3.16 -9.46 8.74
N GLY A 228 -4.31 -9.20 9.36
CA GLY A 228 -4.99 -7.92 9.34
C GLY A 228 -4.21 -6.82 10.03
N LEU A 229 -3.54 -7.11 11.15
CA LEU A 229 -2.67 -6.17 11.83
C LEU A 229 -1.47 -5.78 10.96
N ALA A 230 -0.75 -6.76 10.41
CA ALA A 230 0.37 -6.51 9.52
C ALA A 230 -0.05 -5.69 8.28
N SER A 231 -1.20 -6.04 7.69
CA SER A 231 -1.75 -5.32 6.55
C SER A 231 -2.20 -3.90 6.90
N SER A 232 -2.75 -3.68 8.09
CA SER A 232 -3.20 -2.35 8.54
C SER A 232 -2.02 -1.41 8.74
N LEU A 233 -0.92 -1.90 9.33
CA LEU A 233 0.33 -1.14 9.44
C LEU A 233 0.87 -0.76 8.07
N SER A 234 0.86 -1.71 7.12
CA SER A 234 1.22 -1.47 5.72
C SER A 234 0.38 -0.36 5.08
N VAL A 235 -0.96 -0.40 5.24
CA VAL A 235 -1.87 0.63 4.70
C VAL A 235 -1.55 2.03 5.23
N VAL A 236 -1.25 2.17 6.53
CA VAL A 236 -0.96 3.47 7.14
C VAL A 236 0.36 4.04 6.61
N VAL A 237 1.44 3.25 6.65
CA VAL A 237 2.76 3.71 6.20
C VAL A 237 2.75 4.06 4.72
N LEU A 238 2.12 3.21 3.90
CA LEU A 238 2.06 3.44 2.45
C LEU A 238 1.02 4.48 2.05
N GLY A 239 0.05 4.75 2.92
CA GLY A 239 -0.88 5.87 2.77
C GLY A 239 -0.14 7.20 2.89
N ASP A 240 0.79 7.31 3.84
CA ASP A 240 1.67 8.48 3.97
C ASP A 240 2.60 8.65 2.76
N GLU A 241 3.26 7.58 2.31
CA GLU A 241 4.07 7.60 1.08
C GLU A 241 3.25 7.98 -0.16
N SER A 242 2.00 7.50 -0.26
CA SER A 242 1.08 7.91 -1.32
C SER A 242 0.73 9.40 -1.23
N GLY A 243 0.57 9.93 -0.01
CA GLY A 243 0.36 11.35 0.25
C GLY A 243 1.53 12.21 -0.22
N TYR A 244 2.76 11.76 0.06
CA TYR A 244 3.98 12.39 -0.44
C TYR A 244 4.06 12.32 -1.98
N ALA A 245 3.81 11.18 -2.60
CA ALA A 245 3.86 11.07 -4.07
C ALA A 245 2.87 12.00 -4.82
N LEU A 246 1.81 12.49 -4.14
CA LEU A 246 0.88 13.49 -4.68
C LEU A 246 1.52 14.87 -4.83
N THR A 247 2.49 15.27 -4.02
CA THR A 247 3.11 16.60 -4.16
C THR A 247 3.92 16.74 -5.43
N ASP A 248 4.56 15.67 -5.87
CA ASP A 248 5.36 15.70 -7.08
C ASP A 248 4.50 15.65 -8.34
N ASN A 249 3.42 14.85 -8.32
CA ASN A 249 2.71 14.48 -9.54
C ASN A 249 1.26 15.00 -9.61
N GLN A 250 0.60 15.32 -8.49
CA GLN A 250 -0.84 15.63 -8.42
C GLN A 250 -1.20 16.74 -7.41
N LYS A 251 -0.56 17.90 -7.51
CA LYS A 251 -0.74 19.03 -6.59
C LYS A 251 -2.20 19.48 -6.41
N MET A 252 -3.00 19.48 -7.49
CA MET A 252 -4.42 19.86 -7.41
C MET A 252 -5.24 18.90 -6.54
N LYS A 253 -4.91 17.60 -6.56
CA LYS A 253 -5.57 16.62 -5.71
C LYS A 253 -5.25 16.86 -4.24
N LEU A 254 -3.98 17.13 -3.91
CA LEU A 254 -3.57 17.45 -2.54
C LEU A 254 -4.25 18.73 -2.03
N ALA A 255 -4.22 19.80 -2.83
CA ALA A 255 -4.84 21.06 -2.46
C ALA A 255 -6.36 20.91 -2.29
N ALA A 256 -7.02 20.10 -3.13
CA ALA A 256 -8.45 19.82 -3.03
C ALA A 256 -8.83 18.94 -1.82
N ILE A 257 -8.05 17.89 -1.50
CA ILE A 257 -8.34 17.10 -0.30
C ILE A 257 -8.14 17.94 0.96
N GLU A 258 -7.17 18.87 0.98
CA GLU A 258 -6.93 19.77 2.11
C GLU A 258 -7.83 21.01 2.14
N GLY A 259 -8.60 21.28 1.09
CA GLY A 259 -9.43 22.48 1.02
C GLY A 259 -8.60 23.78 0.94
N MET A 260 -7.39 23.69 0.39
CA MET A 260 -6.43 24.79 0.31
C MET A 260 -6.65 25.64 -0.93
N TRP A 261 -7.35 26.75 -0.78
CA TRP A 261 -7.61 27.66 -1.89
C TRP A 261 -6.41 28.52 -2.26
N HIS A 262 -5.60 28.90 -1.28
CA HIS A 262 -4.36 29.64 -1.44
C HIS A 262 -3.17 28.81 -0.98
N THR A 263 -1.99 29.16 -1.47
CA THR A 263 -0.73 28.53 -1.08
C THR A 263 -0.48 28.76 0.41
N GLU A 264 -0.23 27.67 1.14
CA GLU A 264 0.05 27.73 2.58
C GLU A 264 1.55 27.89 2.79
N GLU A 265 1.91 28.93 3.53
CA GLU A 265 3.28 29.15 3.97
C GLU A 265 3.72 28.06 4.93
N ALA A 266 5.02 27.77 4.93
CA ALA A 266 5.58 26.85 5.89
C ALA A 266 5.60 27.47 7.29
N PRO A 267 5.22 26.73 8.35
CA PRO A 267 4.86 25.31 8.37
C PRO A 267 3.37 25.04 8.09
N ALA A 268 3.08 24.31 7.00
CA ALA A 268 1.70 24.02 6.61
C ALA A 268 0.99 23.04 7.58
N GLY A 269 -0.24 23.38 7.98
CA GLY A 269 -1.08 22.58 8.87
C GLY A 269 -2.04 21.64 8.12
N LEU A 270 -2.37 20.49 8.72
CA LEU A 270 -3.37 19.53 8.19
C LEU A 270 -4.76 19.92 8.70
N ALA A 271 -5.73 20.11 7.80
CA ALA A 271 -7.09 20.48 8.20
C ALA A 271 -7.90 19.26 8.66
N ILE A 272 -8.22 19.17 9.95
CA ILE A 272 -9.05 18.07 10.49
C ILE A 272 -10.55 18.31 10.33
N PHE A 273 -10.96 19.58 10.20
CA PHE A 273 -12.34 19.97 9.96
C PHE A 273 -12.36 21.27 9.15
N GLY A 274 -13.40 21.44 8.35
CA GLY A 274 -13.64 22.63 7.55
C GLY A 274 -14.85 22.44 6.66
N ILE A 275 -15.42 23.54 6.19
CA ILE A 275 -16.50 23.56 5.20
C ILE A 275 -15.95 24.29 3.96
N PRO A 276 -15.42 23.55 2.97
CA PRO A 276 -14.96 24.16 1.72
C PRO A 276 -16.15 24.80 0.99
N ASP A 277 -16.04 26.09 0.66
CA ASP A 277 -17.03 26.84 -0.11
C ASP A 277 -16.41 27.31 -1.43
N PRO A 278 -16.62 26.56 -2.54
CA PRO A 278 -16.10 26.92 -3.85
C PRO A 278 -16.61 28.26 -4.39
N SER A 279 -17.73 28.77 -3.89
CA SER A 279 -18.30 30.03 -4.39
C SER A 279 -17.48 31.25 -3.98
N VAL A 280 -16.91 31.20 -2.78
CA VAL A 280 -16.02 32.24 -2.25
C VAL A 280 -14.55 31.85 -2.31
N GLN A 281 -14.24 30.62 -2.73
CA GLN A 281 -12.89 30.06 -2.78
C GLN A 281 -12.19 30.13 -1.42
N GLU A 282 -12.90 29.73 -0.36
CA GLU A 282 -12.38 29.66 1.00
C GLU A 282 -12.90 28.41 1.71
N THR A 283 -12.17 27.96 2.74
CA THR A 283 -12.62 26.88 3.63
C THR A 283 -13.01 27.49 4.98
N ARG A 284 -14.32 27.45 5.28
CA ARG A 284 -14.87 28.08 6.49
C ARG A 284 -14.76 27.16 7.70
N PHE A 285 -14.70 27.74 8.89
CA PHE A 285 -14.65 27.03 10.17
C PHE A 285 -13.50 26.01 10.25
N GLU A 286 -12.37 26.36 9.66
CA GLU A 286 -11.25 25.45 9.52
C GLU A 286 -10.55 25.20 10.87
N ILE A 287 -10.29 23.93 11.17
CA ILE A 287 -9.50 23.50 12.32
C ILE A 287 -8.30 22.74 11.78
N LYS A 288 -7.09 23.27 12.02
CA LYS A 288 -5.82 22.67 11.58
C LYS A 288 -5.00 22.14 12.74
N ILE A 289 -4.32 21.03 12.50
CA ILE A 289 -3.17 20.61 13.31
C ILE A 289 -1.91 21.19 12.65
N PRO A 290 -1.15 22.06 13.34
CA PRO A 290 0.04 22.69 12.78
C PRO A 290 1.10 21.66 12.32
N TYR A 291 1.95 22.03 11.35
CA TYR A 291 3.11 21.27 10.84
C TYR A 291 2.84 19.94 10.12
N VAL A 292 1.75 19.24 10.44
CA VAL A 292 1.50 17.87 9.97
C VAL A 292 1.46 17.77 8.45
N LEU A 293 0.78 18.71 7.78
CA LEU A 293 0.71 18.70 6.32
C LEU A 293 2.07 18.98 5.69
N GLY A 294 2.85 19.93 6.24
CA GLY A 294 4.22 20.19 5.77
C GLY A 294 5.09 18.93 5.83
N LEU A 295 5.01 18.17 6.91
CA LEU A 295 5.74 16.91 7.09
C LEU A 295 5.28 15.80 6.11
N ILE A 296 3.97 15.66 5.86
CA ILE A 296 3.43 14.65 4.94
C ILE A 296 3.74 15.04 3.49
N ALA A 297 3.45 16.28 3.11
CA ALA A 297 3.50 16.75 1.74
C ALA A 297 4.95 17.02 1.27
N THR A 298 5.78 17.61 2.13
CA THR A 298 7.11 18.11 1.71
C THR A 298 8.27 17.42 2.41
N ARG A 299 8.01 16.54 3.39
CA ARG A 299 9.02 15.98 4.31
C ARG A 299 9.86 17.07 5.00
N SER A 300 9.32 18.28 5.14
CA SER A 300 10.02 19.45 5.66
C SER A 300 9.08 20.35 6.49
N LEU A 301 9.67 21.12 7.40
CA LEU A 301 8.99 22.18 8.16
C LEU A 301 9.04 23.54 7.45
N THR A 302 9.80 23.64 6.36
CA THR A 302 10.04 24.89 5.62
C THR A 302 9.50 24.87 4.19
N GLY A 303 8.93 23.75 3.75
CA GLY A 303 8.35 23.62 2.42
C GLY A 303 6.94 24.21 2.35
N GLU A 304 6.68 25.01 1.32
CA GLU A 304 5.34 25.53 1.01
C GLU A 304 4.50 24.49 0.26
N VAL A 305 3.18 24.55 0.44
CA VAL A 305 2.23 23.69 -0.26
C VAL A 305 1.32 24.54 -1.14
N VAL A 306 1.40 24.32 -2.45
CA VAL A 306 0.71 25.16 -3.47
C VAL A 306 -0.80 24.98 -3.40
N GLY A 307 -1.54 26.09 -3.37
CA GLY A 307 -2.99 26.14 -3.31
C GLY A 307 -3.70 26.02 -4.66
N ILE A 308 -5.02 25.85 -4.62
CA ILE A 308 -5.89 25.68 -5.80
C ILE A 308 -5.78 26.89 -6.74
N ASN A 309 -5.84 28.11 -6.22
CA ASN A 309 -5.87 29.32 -7.03
C ASN A 309 -4.57 29.51 -7.83
N GLU A 310 -3.42 29.28 -7.21
CA GLU A 310 -2.13 29.33 -7.91
C GLU A 310 -1.99 28.21 -8.94
N LEU A 311 -2.58 27.03 -8.69
CA LEU A 311 -2.61 25.95 -9.68
C LEU A 311 -3.54 26.25 -10.86
N VAL A 312 -4.63 26.98 -10.65
CA VAL A 312 -5.52 27.46 -11.72
C VAL A 312 -4.80 28.48 -12.60
N LEU A 313 -4.01 29.39 -12.02
CA LEU A 313 -3.18 30.32 -12.78
C LEU A 313 -2.15 29.58 -13.64
N LYS A 314 -1.48 28.56 -13.07
CA LYS A 314 -0.60 27.68 -13.85
C LYS A 314 -1.35 26.93 -14.94
N ALA A 315 -2.59 26.51 -14.71
CA ALA A 315 -3.42 25.89 -15.73
C ALA A 315 -3.74 26.86 -16.88
N ASP A 316 -4.03 28.14 -16.59
CA ASP A 316 -4.23 29.19 -17.61
C ASP A 316 -2.99 29.33 -18.52
N GLU A 317 -1.79 29.46 -17.91
CA GLU A 317 -0.53 29.52 -18.65
C GLU A 317 -0.31 28.28 -19.53
N ARG A 318 -0.60 27.09 -18.99
CA ARG A 318 -0.50 25.82 -19.74
C ARG A 318 -1.55 25.72 -20.85
N ILE A 319 -2.76 26.24 -20.68
CA ILE A 319 -3.76 26.29 -21.76
C ILE A 319 -3.24 27.17 -22.90
N ARG A 320 -2.68 28.34 -22.59
CA ARG A 320 -2.11 29.26 -23.58
C ARG A 320 -0.92 28.64 -24.32
N SER A 321 -0.01 27.99 -23.60
CA SER A 321 1.09 27.20 -24.17
C SER A 321 0.55 26.07 -25.07
N GLY A 322 -0.47 25.35 -24.60
CA GLY A 322 -1.12 24.26 -25.32
C GLY A 322 -1.80 24.70 -26.62
N LEU A 323 -2.30 25.93 -26.71
CA LEU A 323 -2.89 26.48 -27.94
C LEU A 323 -1.86 26.59 -29.07
N ILE A 324 -0.61 26.92 -28.71
CA ILE A 324 0.52 26.95 -29.66
C ILE A 324 0.79 25.53 -30.18
N ALA A 325 0.82 24.54 -29.28
CA ALA A 325 0.95 23.13 -29.66
C ALA A 325 -0.22 22.64 -30.52
N TYR A 326 -1.46 23.03 -30.20
CA TYR A 326 -2.64 22.65 -30.95
C TYR A 326 -2.61 23.22 -32.38
N ASP A 327 -2.27 24.50 -32.54
CA ASP A 327 -2.12 25.11 -33.87
C ASP A 327 -1.02 24.44 -34.69
N ALA A 328 0.10 24.10 -34.04
CA ALA A 328 1.18 23.35 -34.68
C ALA A 328 0.71 21.95 -35.15
N VAL A 329 -0.08 21.23 -34.34
CA VAL A 329 -0.68 19.95 -34.73
C VAL A 329 -1.65 20.12 -35.91
N GLU A 330 -2.50 21.15 -35.89
CA GLU A 330 -3.41 21.43 -37.00
C GLU A 330 -2.66 21.67 -38.32
N LYS A 331 -1.53 22.39 -38.29
CA LYS A 331 -0.64 22.57 -39.46
C LYS A 331 -0.01 21.25 -39.91
N LEU A 332 0.53 20.46 -38.98
CA LEU A 332 1.17 19.19 -39.27
C LEU A 332 0.23 18.15 -39.88
N LYS A 333 -1.08 18.22 -39.60
CA LYS A 333 -2.09 17.36 -40.26
C LYS A 333 -2.12 17.54 -41.78
N PHE A 334 -1.99 18.77 -42.26
CA PHE A 334 -2.02 19.10 -43.69
C PHE A 334 -0.63 19.03 -44.32
N GLN A 335 0.40 19.49 -43.60
CA GLN A 335 1.79 19.51 -44.07
C GLN A 335 2.73 18.87 -43.05
N ARG A 336 2.87 17.54 -43.12
CA ARG A 336 3.60 16.72 -42.14
C ARG A 336 5.08 17.08 -41.98
N THR A 337 5.68 17.63 -43.04
CA THR A 337 7.11 17.98 -43.14
C THR A 337 7.39 19.45 -42.84
N ASP A 338 6.41 20.24 -42.38
CA ASP A 338 6.65 21.64 -41.99
C ASP A 338 7.60 21.69 -40.78
N PRO A 339 8.85 22.18 -40.96
CA PRO A 339 9.84 22.20 -39.89
C PRO A 339 9.49 23.21 -38.80
N VAL A 340 8.82 24.32 -39.13
CA VAL A 340 8.45 25.37 -38.18
C VAL A 340 7.31 24.88 -37.29
N ALA A 341 6.31 24.24 -37.88
CA ALA A 341 5.23 23.62 -37.11
C ALA A 341 5.77 22.50 -36.21
N ARG A 342 6.73 21.69 -36.70
CA ARG A 342 7.33 20.62 -35.89
C ARG A 342 8.11 21.16 -34.69
N GLU A 343 8.95 22.18 -34.88
CA GLU A 343 9.70 22.80 -33.79
C GLU A 343 8.76 23.41 -32.74
N SER A 344 7.75 24.15 -33.20
CA SER A 344 6.72 24.75 -32.31
C SER A 344 5.98 23.69 -31.50
N PHE A 345 5.58 22.58 -32.15
CA PHE A 345 4.96 21.45 -31.49
C PHE A 345 5.89 20.84 -30.43
N GLU A 346 7.13 20.52 -30.75
CA GLU A 346 8.07 19.89 -29.82
C GLU A 346 8.32 20.72 -28.56
N LYS A 347 8.35 22.05 -28.70
CA LYS A 347 8.52 22.98 -27.58
C LYS A 347 7.32 23.01 -26.63
N HIS A 348 6.10 22.86 -27.15
CA HIS A 348 4.85 23.07 -26.40
C HIS A 348 4.02 21.79 -26.18
N LYS A 349 4.42 20.63 -26.74
CA LYS A 349 3.63 19.38 -26.76
C LYS A 349 3.19 18.89 -25.39
N ARG A 350 3.95 19.20 -24.33
CA ARG A 350 3.63 18.82 -22.94
C ARG A 350 2.32 19.44 -22.44
N ASP A 351 1.87 20.52 -23.07
CA ASP A 351 0.68 21.26 -22.66
C ASP A 351 -0.48 21.09 -23.65
N LEU A 352 -0.33 20.29 -24.71
CA LEU A 352 -1.38 20.04 -25.71
C LEU A 352 -2.70 19.61 -25.05
N GLY A 353 -2.63 18.76 -24.01
CA GLY A 353 -3.81 18.28 -23.28
C GLY A 353 -4.60 19.40 -22.58
N TYR A 354 -3.94 20.50 -22.18
CA TYR A 354 -4.62 21.63 -21.55
C TYR A 354 -5.45 22.43 -22.56
N ALA A 355 -4.95 22.62 -23.78
CA ALA A 355 -5.74 23.26 -24.84
C ALA A 355 -7.00 22.45 -25.21
N MET A 356 -6.99 21.13 -25.03
CA MET A 356 -8.16 20.29 -25.29
C MET A 356 -9.32 20.55 -24.31
N LEU A 357 -9.06 21.15 -23.14
CA LEU A 357 -10.12 21.56 -22.20
C LEU A 357 -11.07 22.61 -22.82
N LEU A 358 -10.55 23.43 -23.74
CA LEU A 358 -11.34 24.45 -24.44
C LEU A 358 -12.40 23.86 -25.37
N LYS A 359 -12.27 22.59 -25.79
CA LYS A 359 -13.26 21.91 -26.64
C LYS A 359 -14.63 21.75 -25.99
N ARG A 360 -14.74 21.99 -24.68
CA ARG A 360 -16.01 22.11 -23.97
C ARG A 360 -16.79 23.37 -24.37
N TYR A 361 -16.08 24.46 -24.69
CA TYR A 361 -16.66 25.80 -24.87
C TYR A 361 -16.66 26.28 -26.32
N VAL A 362 -15.65 25.88 -27.11
CA VAL A 362 -15.48 26.32 -28.49
C VAL A 362 -15.08 25.14 -29.36
N GLY A 363 -15.58 25.10 -30.61
CA GLY A 363 -15.30 24.00 -31.53
C GLY A 363 -13.81 23.92 -31.93
N ASP A 364 -13.21 25.06 -32.24
CA ASP A 364 -11.76 25.20 -32.46
C ASP A 364 -11.11 25.93 -31.28
N PRO A 365 -10.29 25.27 -30.46
CA PRO A 365 -9.58 25.89 -29.34
C PRO A 365 -8.84 27.18 -29.70
N ARG A 366 -8.33 27.34 -30.93
CA ARG A 366 -7.58 28.52 -31.37
C ARG A 366 -8.43 29.81 -31.40
N GLN A 367 -9.75 29.66 -31.40
CA GLN A 367 -10.70 30.77 -31.39
C GLN A 367 -11.20 31.10 -29.98
N ALA A 368 -10.65 30.47 -28.94
CA ALA A 368 -11.05 30.72 -27.57
C ALA A 368 -10.77 32.16 -27.14
N THR A 369 -11.74 32.77 -26.48
CA THR A 369 -11.57 34.06 -25.80
C THR A 369 -10.82 33.89 -24.48
N ASP A 370 -10.23 34.96 -23.95
CA ASP A 370 -9.59 34.95 -22.62
C ASP A 370 -10.54 34.49 -21.51
N GLN A 371 -11.83 34.84 -21.63
CA GLN A 371 -12.85 34.38 -20.69
C GLN A 371 -13.03 32.86 -20.74
N GLN A 372 -13.05 32.25 -21.94
CA GLN A 372 -13.17 30.80 -22.10
C GLN A 372 -11.91 30.07 -21.61
N ILE A 373 -10.71 30.67 -21.78
CA ILE A 373 -9.46 30.15 -21.22
C ILE A 373 -9.54 30.11 -19.69
N LEU A 374 -9.97 31.21 -19.07
CA LEU A 374 -10.14 31.27 -17.62
C LEU A 374 -11.20 30.25 -17.11
N MET A 375 -12.30 30.07 -17.84
CA MET A 375 -13.31 29.05 -17.52
C MET A 375 -12.73 27.64 -17.62
N ALA A 376 -11.95 27.34 -18.65
CA ALA A 376 -11.28 26.05 -18.80
C ALA A 376 -10.20 25.82 -17.73
N ALA A 377 -9.49 26.85 -17.30
CA ALA A 377 -8.55 26.76 -16.19
C ALA A 377 -9.28 26.43 -14.87
N LYS A 378 -10.43 27.07 -14.61
CA LYS A 378 -11.27 26.78 -13.43
C LYS A 378 -11.89 25.38 -13.44
N ASP A 379 -12.17 24.82 -14.60
CA ASP A 379 -12.64 23.43 -14.75
C ASP A 379 -11.63 22.37 -14.28
N THR A 380 -10.36 22.75 -14.07
CA THR A 380 -9.36 21.85 -13.48
C THR A 380 -9.57 21.62 -11.99
N ILE A 381 -10.40 22.45 -11.33
CA ILE A 381 -10.74 22.31 -9.93
C ILE A 381 -11.74 21.15 -9.79
N PRO A 382 -11.40 20.09 -9.04
CA PRO A 382 -12.34 19.01 -8.80
C PRO A 382 -13.41 19.42 -7.76
N ASN A 383 -14.33 18.52 -7.42
CA ASN A 383 -15.30 18.79 -6.36
C ASN A 383 -14.61 18.78 -4.97
N VAL A 384 -14.10 19.94 -4.56
CA VAL A 384 -13.34 20.14 -3.31
C VAL A 384 -14.12 19.68 -2.07
N PRO A 385 -15.40 20.04 -1.86
CA PRO A 385 -16.16 19.53 -0.70
C PRO A 385 -16.21 18.00 -0.62
N VAL A 386 -16.47 17.33 -1.75
CA VAL A 386 -16.52 15.86 -1.80
C VAL A 386 -15.15 15.27 -1.52
N MET A 387 -14.09 15.78 -2.15
CA MET A 387 -12.73 15.28 -1.94
C MET A 387 -12.24 15.47 -0.52
N PHE A 388 -12.49 16.64 0.06
CA PHE A 388 -12.19 16.96 1.45
C PHE A 388 -12.87 15.94 2.37
N TRP A 389 -14.21 15.86 2.34
CA TRP A 389 -14.92 15.00 3.28
C TRP A 389 -14.67 13.50 3.09
N LEU A 390 -14.54 13.00 1.86
CA LEU A 390 -14.20 11.59 1.63
C LEU A 390 -12.83 11.24 2.20
N PHE A 391 -11.83 12.13 2.05
CA PHE A 391 -10.53 11.92 2.66
C PHE A 391 -10.60 11.91 4.19
N ARG A 392 -11.32 12.88 4.79
CA ARG A 392 -11.47 12.95 6.26
C ARG A 392 -12.25 11.78 6.82
N ILE A 393 -13.28 11.28 6.12
CA ILE A 393 -13.99 10.06 6.52
C ILE A 393 -13.06 8.86 6.47
N MET A 394 -12.30 8.70 5.38
CA MET A 394 -11.34 7.59 5.23
C MET A 394 -10.27 7.62 6.33
N ALA A 395 -9.58 8.75 6.50
CA ALA A 395 -8.53 8.91 7.51
C ALA A 395 -9.10 8.82 8.93
N GLY A 396 -10.24 9.46 9.18
CA GLY A 396 -10.94 9.46 10.46
C GLY A 396 -11.39 8.06 10.87
N LEU A 397 -11.91 7.24 9.96
CA LEU A 397 -12.21 5.84 10.22
C LEU A 397 -10.94 5.06 10.57
N GLY A 398 -9.83 5.27 9.85
CA GLY A 398 -8.55 4.65 10.16
C GLY A 398 -8.07 4.92 11.59
N PHE A 399 -8.02 6.20 12.00
CA PHE A 399 -7.64 6.59 13.36
C PHE A 399 -8.66 6.17 14.42
N PHE A 400 -9.96 6.25 14.11
CA PHE A 400 -11.02 5.80 15.01
C PHE A 400 -10.89 4.32 15.34
N PHE A 401 -10.62 3.46 14.35
CA PHE A 401 -10.44 2.03 14.60
C PHE A 401 -9.23 1.75 15.48
N ILE A 402 -8.12 2.46 15.28
CA ILE A 402 -6.92 2.35 16.14
C ILE A 402 -7.23 2.80 17.56
N GLY A 403 -7.81 3.99 17.73
CA GLY A 403 -8.12 4.57 19.04
C GLY A 403 -9.12 3.73 19.83
N ARG A 404 -10.18 3.25 19.17
CA ARG A 404 -11.19 2.38 19.78
C ARG A 404 -10.59 1.05 20.24
N GLU A 405 -9.70 0.45 19.45
CA GLU A 405 -9.04 -0.81 19.85
C GLU A 405 -8.10 -0.58 21.04
N ALA A 406 -7.38 0.54 21.07
CA ALA A 406 -6.54 0.90 22.21
C ALA A 406 -7.37 1.09 23.49
N GLU A 407 -8.47 1.84 23.42
CA GLU A 407 -9.39 2.05 24.54
C GLU A 407 -10.00 0.73 25.03
N ALA A 408 -10.44 -0.14 24.11
CA ALA A 408 -10.98 -1.46 24.44
C ALA A 408 -9.96 -2.36 25.17
N ARG A 409 -8.67 -2.11 25.00
CA ARG A 409 -7.57 -2.80 25.67
C ARG A 409 -7.07 -2.08 26.93
N GLY A 410 -7.75 -1.00 27.35
CA GLY A 410 -7.36 -0.20 28.51
C GLY A 410 -6.12 0.69 28.29
N VAL A 411 -5.73 0.92 27.03
CA VAL A 411 -4.65 1.82 26.67
C VAL A 411 -5.24 3.18 26.31
N ASP A 412 -4.88 4.21 27.07
CA ASP A 412 -5.23 5.59 26.74
C ASP A 412 -4.68 5.96 25.35
N PRO A 413 -5.52 6.37 24.38
CA PRO A 413 -5.07 6.75 23.04
C PRO A 413 -3.98 7.83 23.03
N ALA A 414 -3.94 8.73 24.03
CA ALA A 414 -2.91 9.76 24.15
C ALA A 414 -1.50 9.18 24.40
N ARG A 415 -1.40 7.90 24.76
CA ARG A 415 -0.13 7.18 24.95
C ARG A 415 0.38 6.50 23.67
N LEU A 416 -0.37 6.57 22.57
CA LEU A 416 0.06 6.03 21.28
C LEU A 416 0.89 7.07 20.53
N VAL A 417 2.17 6.78 20.33
CA VAL A 417 3.09 7.64 19.57
C VAL A 417 3.42 6.96 18.25
N PHE A 418 2.95 7.53 17.14
CA PHE A 418 3.33 7.11 15.79
C PHE A 418 4.51 7.96 15.33
N SER A 419 5.71 7.40 15.29
CA SER A 419 6.91 8.11 14.82
C SER A 419 7.08 7.97 13.30
N PRO A 420 7.52 9.01 12.57
CA PRO A 420 7.72 8.93 11.12
C PRO A 420 8.88 7.99 10.76
N SER A 421 8.93 7.50 9.52
CA SER A 421 10.11 6.76 9.04
C SER A 421 11.35 7.67 9.05
N VAL A 422 12.51 7.11 9.39
CA VAL A 422 13.79 7.83 9.41
C VAL A 422 14.94 6.95 8.98
N ALA A 423 16.07 7.58 8.66
CA ALA A 423 17.31 6.87 8.38
C ALA A 423 17.70 5.97 9.56
N HIS A 424 18.37 4.85 9.27
CA HIS A 424 18.67 3.82 10.27
C HIS A 424 19.42 4.34 11.51
N GLY A 425 20.37 5.27 11.34
CA GLY A 425 21.07 5.88 12.49
C GLY A 425 20.14 6.68 13.42
N GLU A 426 19.18 7.41 12.86
CA GLU A 426 18.16 8.13 13.64
C GLU A 426 17.15 7.17 14.28
N HIS A 427 16.82 6.06 13.60
CA HIS A 427 15.99 5.01 14.18
C HIS A 427 16.64 4.42 15.44
N LEU A 428 17.93 4.09 15.39
CA LEU A 428 18.69 3.62 16.55
C LEU A 428 18.69 4.68 17.68
N GLY A 429 18.90 5.95 17.34
CA GLY A 429 18.84 7.05 18.31
C GLY A 429 17.48 7.16 19.02
N ARG A 430 16.38 6.86 18.32
CA ARG A 430 15.03 6.85 18.91
C ARG A 430 14.83 5.71 19.91
N LEU A 431 15.38 4.53 19.64
CA LEU A 431 15.26 3.37 20.53
C LEU A 431 15.85 3.66 21.92
N VAL A 432 16.87 4.54 22.01
CA VAL A 432 17.47 4.97 23.29
C VAL A 432 16.44 5.65 24.20
N HIS A 433 15.42 6.30 23.64
CA HIS A 433 14.39 7.02 24.41
C HIS A 433 13.29 6.12 24.98
N ALA A 434 13.19 4.87 24.52
CA ALA A 434 12.28 3.89 25.14
C ALA A 434 12.94 3.27 26.37
N ASP A 435 12.15 2.88 27.36
CA ASP A 435 12.65 2.24 28.58
C ASP A 435 12.78 0.71 28.41
N LEU A 436 11.77 0.08 27.82
CA LEU A 436 11.65 -1.37 27.65
C LEU A 436 11.00 -1.69 26.30
N PHE A 437 11.57 -2.61 25.54
CA PHE A 437 10.96 -3.18 24.35
C PHE A 437 10.12 -4.41 24.73
N LEU A 438 8.82 -4.35 24.46
CA LEU A 438 7.91 -5.49 24.65
C LEU A 438 7.77 -6.26 23.33
N ASP A 439 8.38 -7.43 23.28
CA ASP A 439 8.36 -8.30 22.10
C ASP A 439 7.04 -9.06 21.92
N THR A 440 6.72 -9.48 20.68
CA THR A 440 5.49 -10.23 20.38
C THR A 440 5.66 -11.73 20.59
N PHE A 441 4.57 -12.43 20.90
CA PHE A 441 4.61 -13.83 21.37
C PHE A 441 4.73 -14.85 20.24
N ALA A 442 4.03 -14.62 19.13
CA ALA A 442 3.93 -15.59 18.04
C ALA A 442 5.12 -15.52 17.07
N VAL A 443 5.64 -14.30 16.86
CA VAL A 443 6.79 -14.01 16.02
C VAL A 443 7.62 -12.96 16.75
N ASN A 444 8.61 -13.43 17.48
CA ASN A 444 9.53 -12.54 18.18
C ASN A 444 10.23 -11.59 17.20
N ALA A 445 10.70 -10.47 17.71
CA ALA A 445 11.51 -9.54 16.97
C ALA A 445 12.86 -10.16 16.62
N HIS A 446 13.26 -10.04 15.35
CA HIS A 446 14.55 -10.50 14.85
C HIS A 446 15.51 -9.30 14.76
N THR A 447 15.61 -8.68 13.58
CA THR A 447 16.44 -7.49 13.34
C THR A 447 16.08 -6.34 14.27
N THR A 448 14.79 -6.11 14.53
CA THR A 448 14.34 -5.06 15.46
C THR A 448 14.81 -5.29 16.90
N ALA A 449 14.89 -6.55 17.36
CA ALA A 449 15.45 -6.86 18.67
C ALA A 449 16.96 -6.64 18.69
N SER A 450 17.67 -7.02 17.62
CA SER A 450 19.11 -6.72 17.48
C SER A 450 19.38 -5.22 17.51
N ASP A 451 18.59 -4.41 16.79
CA ASP A 451 18.69 -2.95 16.78
C ASP A 451 18.42 -2.35 18.17
N ALA A 452 17.38 -2.84 18.86
CA ALA A 452 17.06 -2.43 20.23
C ALA A 452 18.21 -2.74 21.20
N LEU A 453 18.71 -3.98 21.19
CA LEU A 453 19.83 -4.39 22.04
C LEU A 453 21.10 -3.60 21.72
N TRP A 454 21.37 -3.34 20.44
CA TRP A 454 22.49 -2.51 20.00
C TRP A 454 22.36 -1.07 20.49
N ALA A 455 21.15 -0.49 20.45
CA ALA A 455 20.85 0.84 20.96
C ALA A 455 20.84 0.94 22.50
N GLY A 456 20.97 -0.19 23.22
CA GLY A 456 20.92 -0.22 24.69
C GLY A 456 19.52 -0.27 25.27
N LEU A 457 18.52 -0.68 24.47
CA LEU A 457 17.13 -0.90 24.87
C LEU A 457 16.93 -2.39 25.26
N PRO A 458 16.62 -2.70 26.53
CA PRO A 458 16.32 -4.07 26.95
C PRO A 458 15.08 -4.60 26.24
N VAL A 459 15.11 -5.88 25.85
CA VAL A 459 14.01 -6.56 25.16
C VAL A 459 13.44 -7.64 26.05
N LEU A 460 12.16 -7.54 26.41
CA LEU A 460 11.42 -8.61 27.09
C LEU A 460 10.69 -9.46 26.06
N THR A 461 10.93 -10.78 26.07
CA THR A 461 10.38 -11.71 25.08
C THR A 461 9.83 -12.99 25.71
N LEU A 462 8.86 -13.59 25.02
CA LEU A 462 8.26 -14.88 25.38
C LEU A 462 8.84 -15.97 24.48
N ALA A 463 9.58 -16.90 25.09
CA ALA A 463 10.15 -18.06 24.41
C ALA A 463 9.04 -19.08 24.09
N GLY A 464 8.65 -19.15 22.83
CA GLY A 464 7.67 -20.10 22.31
C GLY A 464 8.26 -21.40 21.78
N GLN A 465 7.38 -22.29 21.32
CA GLN A 465 7.75 -23.60 20.79
C GLN A 465 8.19 -23.59 19.32
N GLN A 466 8.01 -22.47 18.61
CA GLN A 466 8.38 -22.34 17.20
C GLN A 466 9.68 -21.56 17.04
N PHE A 467 10.41 -21.79 15.95
CA PHE A 467 11.66 -21.07 15.67
C PHE A 467 11.46 -19.54 15.73
N ALA A 468 10.45 -19.02 15.02
CA ALA A 468 10.14 -17.60 14.98
C ALA A 468 9.76 -17.01 16.36
N ALA A 469 9.36 -17.85 17.31
CA ALA A 469 9.05 -17.47 18.69
C ALA A 469 10.22 -17.75 19.65
N ARG A 470 11.43 -18.03 19.15
CA ARG A 470 12.64 -18.22 19.97
C ARG A 470 13.80 -17.29 19.61
N VAL A 471 13.69 -16.55 18.51
CA VAL A 471 14.82 -15.74 18.03
C VAL A 471 15.19 -14.64 19.02
N ALA A 472 14.24 -13.85 19.50
CA ALA A 472 14.56 -12.85 20.52
C ALA A 472 15.06 -13.50 21.81
N ALA A 473 14.51 -14.66 22.20
CA ALA A 473 15.00 -15.39 23.37
C ALA A 473 16.49 -15.77 23.24
N SER A 474 16.93 -16.21 22.04
CA SER A 474 18.34 -16.46 21.80
C SER A 474 19.18 -15.18 21.78
N LEU A 475 18.65 -14.07 21.26
CA LEU A 475 19.34 -12.77 21.26
C LEU A 475 19.57 -12.24 22.68
N VAL A 476 18.52 -12.18 23.51
CA VAL A 476 18.64 -11.68 24.89
C VAL A 476 19.52 -12.57 25.76
N THR A 477 19.51 -13.88 25.51
CA THR A 477 20.45 -14.81 26.15
C THR A 477 21.89 -14.55 25.71
N SER A 478 22.11 -14.36 24.40
CA SER A 478 23.44 -14.16 23.83
C SER A 478 24.08 -12.82 24.24
N VAL A 479 23.27 -11.81 24.54
CA VAL A 479 23.74 -10.51 25.08
C VAL A 479 23.83 -10.50 26.61
N GLY A 480 23.65 -11.65 27.28
CA GLY A 480 23.83 -11.79 28.73
C GLY A 480 22.67 -11.26 29.59
N LEU A 481 21.44 -11.28 29.04
CA LEU A 481 20.19 -10.95 29.73
C LEU A 481 19.17 -12.12 29.64
N PRO A 482 19.52 -13.35 30.02
CA PRO A 482 18.61 -14.50 29.91
C PRO A 482 17.31 -14.34 30.72
N GLU A 483 17.33 -13.55 31.80
CA GLU A 483 16.14 -13.25 32.60
C GLU A 483 15.03 -12.52 31.83
N MET A 484 15.35 -11.96 30.65
CA MET A 484 14.40 -11.28 29.78
C MET A 484 13.70 -12.22 28.79
N ALA A 485 14.06 -13.51 28.77
CA ALA A 485 13.37 -14.55 28.02
C ALA A 485 12.49 -15.38 28.98
N VAL A 486 11.20 -15.07 29.03
CA VAL A 486 10.24 -15.78 29.89
C VAL A 486 9.52 -16.90 29.13
N GLU A 487 8.89 -17.83 29.84
CA GLU A 487 8.26 -19.02 29.24
C GLU A 487 6.72 -19.03 29.34
N SER A 488 6.10 -18.05 30.02
CA SER A 488 4.64 -17.92 30.09
C SER A 488 4.14 -16.47 29.95
N GLU A 489 2.90 -16.31 29.48
CA GLU A 489 2.26 -14.99 29.34
C GLU A 489 2.12 -14.30 30.71
N GLU A 490 1.87 -15.05 31.77
CA GLU A 490 1.79 -14.53 33.15
C GLU A 490 3.15 -14.01 33.62
N ALA A 491 4.23 -14.75 33.36
CA ALA A 491 5.57 -14.32 33.70
C ALA A 491 5.99 -13.08 32.89
N TYR A 492 5.58 -13.03 31.61
CA TYR A 492 5.80 -11.87 30.75
C TYR A 492 5.12 -10.62 31.31
N ALA A 493 3.83 -10.71 31.61
CA ALA A 493 3.07 -9.60 32.16
C ALA A 493 3.61 -9.17 33.53
N ALA A 494 3.97 -10.12 34.39
CA ALA A 494 4.53 -9.85 35.71
C ALA A 494 5.87 -9.11 35.62
N LEU A 495 6.79 -9.59 34.77
CA LEU A 495 8.10 -8.96 34.60
C LEU A 495 7.99 -7.59 33.93
N ALA A 496 7.11 -7.43 32.94
CA ALA A 496 6.84 -6.13 32.32
C ALA A 496 6.35 -5.10 33.35
N LEU A 497 5.41 -5.51 34.22
CA LEU A 497 4.87 -4.63 35.27
C LEU A 497 5.89 -4.32 36.36
N ASP A 498 6.70 -5.29 36.74
CA ASP A 498 7.76 -5.13 37.74
C ASP A 498 8.81 -4.11 37.25
N LEU A 499 9.32 -4.31 36.03
CA LEU A 499 10.28 -3.40 35.40
C LEU A 499 9.71 -1.99 35.19
N ALA A 500 8.42 -1.88 34.83
CA ALA A 500 7.76 -0.58 34.69
C ALA A 500 7.57 0.16 36.03
N ARG A 501 7.59 -0.55 37.16
CA ARG A 501 7.43 0.03 38.51
C ARG A 501 8.75 0.24 39.23
N ASP A 502 9.84 -0.33 38.73
CA ASP A 502 11.18 -0.22 39.32
C ASP A 502 12.19 0.37 38.32
N PRO A 503 12.29 1.72 38.25
CA PRO A 503 13.26 2.40 37.39
C PRO A 503 14.71 2.04 37.70
N ALA A 504 15.04 1.69 38.95
CA ALA A 504 16.41 1.35 39.32
C ALA A 504 16.81 -0.01 38.74
N ARG A 505 15.90 -1.00 38.78
CA ARG A 505 16.11 -2.29 38.13
C ARG A 505 16.26 -2.16 36.61
N LEU A 506 15.46 -1.30 35.99
CA LEU A 506 15.53 -1.05 34.56
C LEU A 506 16.83 -0.33 34.16
N ALA A 507 17.30 0.63 34.96
CA ALA A 507 18.60 1.27 34.78
C ALA A 507 19.76 0.26 34.89
N ALA A 508 19.72 -0.64 35.86
CA ALA A 508 20.74 -1.69 36.03
C ALA A 508 20.78 -2.67 34.84
N LEU A 509 19.63 -3.02 34.27
CA LEU A 509 19.58 -3.83 33.04
C LEU A 509 20.21 -3.11 31.85
N ARG A 510 19.97 -1.80 31.71
CA ARG A 510 20.55 -0.98 30.64
C ARG A 510 22.07 -0.84 30.78
N GLU A 511 22.56 -0.66 32.01
CA GLU A 511 24.00 -0.60 32.30
C GLU A 511 24.67 -1.93 31.94
N ARG A 512 24.12 -3.06 32.39
CA ARG A 512 24.61 -4.40 31.99
C ARG A 512 24.56 -4.61 30.48
N LEU A 513 23.49 -4.19 29.81
CA LEU A 513 23.39 -4.29 28.36
C LEU A 513 24.48 -3.47 27.65
N ALA A 514 24.75 -2.25 28.12
CA ALA A 514 25.78 -1.39 27.56
C ALA A 514 27.19 -2.01 27.69
N GLU A 515 27.49 -2.62 28.83
CA GLU A 515 28.72 -3.38 29.05
C GLU A 515 28.79 -4.61 28.12
N ASN A 516 27.74 -5.43 28.14
CA ASN A 516 27.67 -6.69 27.41
C ASN A 516 27.71 -6.53 25.89
N ARG A 517 27.21 -5.42 25.35
CA ARG A 517 27.21 -5.15 23.90
C ARG A 517 28.60 -5.26 23.27
N SER A 518 29.65 -4.94 24.03
CA SER A 518 31.05 -4.96 23.55
C SER A 518 31.84 -6.20 23.97
N THR A 519 31.31 -7.01 24.88
CA THR A 519 32.02 -8.13 25.51
C THR A 519 31.38 -9.48 25.21
N THR A 520 30.11 -9.51 24.78
CA THR A 520 29.39 -10.74 24.45
C THR A 520 29.43 -11.03 22.95
N PRO A 521 29.35 -12.31 22.53
CA PRO A 521 29.55 -12.69 21.13
C PRO A 521 28.48 -12.17 20.16
N LEU A 522 27.34 -11.66 20.64
CA LEU A 522 26.19 -11.33 19.79
C LEU A 522 26.54 -10.31 18.70
N PHE A 523 27.37 -9.32 19.02
CA PHE A 523 27.77 -8.26 18.09
C PHE A 523 29.23 -8.38 17.62
N ASP A 524 29.92 -9.43 18.02
CA ASP A 524 31.27 -9.72 17.54
C ASP A 524 31.21 -10.55 16.26
N THR A 525 31.12 -9.84 15.13
CA THR A 525 30.85 -10.45 13.82
C THR A 525 32.01 -11.28 13.30
N VAL A 526 33.26 -10.92 13.63
CA VAL A 526 34.43 -11.58 13.03
C VAL A 526 34.57 -13.04 13.50
N PRO A 527 34.59 -13.36 14.81
CA PRO A 527 34.61 -14.74 15.28
C PRO A 527 33.35 -15.51 14.87
N TYR A 528 32.18 -14.85 14.83
CA TYR A 528 30.95 -15.48 14.36
C TYR A 528 31.06 -15.94 12.90
N THR A 529 31.55 -15.08 12.00
CA THR A 529 31.79 -15.43 10.60
C THR A 529 32.77 -16.60 10.49
N ARG A 530 33.87 -16.58 11.25
CA ARG A 530 34.85 -17.69 11.25
C ARG A 530 34.23 -19.03 11.69
N ARG A 531 33.39 -19.01 12.72
CA ARG A 531 32.67 -20.21 13.18
C ARG A 531 31.71 -20.76 12.14
N VAL A 532 30.99 -19.88 11.44
CA VAL A 532 30.08 -20.28 10.35
C VAL A 532 30.88 -20.85 9.17
N GLU A 533 32.01 -20.23 8.78
CA GLU A 533 32.92 -20.75 7.76
C GLU A 533 33.40 -22.16 8.14
N ALA A 534 33.91 -22.34 9.36
CA ALA A 534 34.35 -23.63 9.86
C ALA A 534 33.20 -24.66 9.93
N ALA A 535 31.97 -24.22 10.24
CA ALA A 535 30.79 -25.08 10.24
C ALA A 535 30.52 -25.63 8.83
N LEU A 536 30.53 -24.74 7.83
CA LEU A 536 30.28 -25.09 6.42
C LEU A 536 31.37 -26.00 5.87
N GLU A 537 32.65 -25.71 6.17
CA GLU A 537 33.77 -26.57 5.83
C GLU A 537 33.63 -27.96 6.45
N ARG A 538 33.24 -28.03 7.73
CA ARG A 538 33.02 -29.30 8.43
C ARG A 538 31.86 -30.08 7.82
N MET A 539 30.74 -29.42 7.49
CA MET A 539 29.60 -30.04 6.80
C MET A 539 30.02 -30.61 5.45
N HIS A 540 30.78 -29.85 4.66
CA HIS A 540 31.27 -30.29 3.37
C HIS A 540 32.22 -31.48 3.50
N GLN A 541 33.14 -31.44 4.46
CA GLN A 541 34.06 -32.54 4.72
C GLN A 541 33.32 -33.82 5.11
N ARG A 542 32.31 -33.73 5.99
CA ARG A 542 31.46 -34.89 6.36
C ARG A 542 30.73 -35.48 5.15
N GLN A 543 30.25 -34.62 4.25
CA GLN A 543 29.63 -35.06 3.01
C GLN A 543 30.63 -35.80 2.11
N LEU A 544 31.85 -35.26 1.94
CA LEU A 544 32.92 -35.90 1.16
C LEU A 544 33.33 -37.26 1.75
N GLU A 545 33.29 -37.38 3.09
CA GLU A 545 33.56 -38.62 3.83
C GLU A 545 32.38 -39.61 3.83
N GLY A 546 31.25 -39.29 3.19
CA GLY A 546 30.07 -40.14 3.11
C GLY A 546 29.34 -40.33 4.45
N GLN A 547 29.55 -39.42 5.41
CA GLN A 547 28.91 -39.50 6.72
C GLN A 547 27.44 -39.04 6.65
N ALA A 548 26.59 -39.67 7.45
CA ALA A 548 25.21 -39.23 7.61
C ALA A 548 25.13 -37.85 8.30
N PRO A 549 24.06 -37.06 8.06
CA PRO A 549 23.78 -35.83 8.80
C PRO A 549 23.75 -36.11 10.30
N ASP A 550 24.51 -35.35 11.07
CA ASP A 550 24.62 -35.49 12.53
C ASP A 550 24.97 -34.14 13.16
N HIS A 551 24.80 -34.04 14.48
CA HIS A 551 25.19 -32.87 15.26
C HIS A 551 26.72 -32.77 15.37
N PHE A 552 27.26 -31.55 15.25
CA PHE A 552 28.67 -31.27 15.52
C PHE A 552 28.80 -29.87 16.13
N ALA A 553 29.91 -29.64 16.83
CA ALA A 553 30.26 -28.33 17.38
C ALA A 553 31.40 -27.70 16.55
N VAL A 554 31.46 -26.38 16.61
CA VAL A 554 32.53 -25.56 16.03
C VAL A 554 32.87 -24.52 17.10
N ASP A 555 34.14 -24.49 17.49
CA ASP A 555 34.64 -23.66 18.60
C ASP A 555 34.76 -22.18 18.25
#